data_AF-I1DVZ0-F1
#
_entry.id   AF-I1DVZ0-F1
#
_cell.length_a   1.000
_cell.length_b   1.000
_cell.length_c   1.000
_cell.angle_alpha   90.00
_cell.angle_beta   90.00
_cell.angle_gamma   90.00
#
_symmetry.space_group_name_H-M   'P 1'
#
loop_
_entity.id
_entity.type
_entity.pdbx_description
1 polymer ?
#
loop_
_entity_poly.entity_id
_entity_poly.type
_entity_poly.pdbx_seq_one_letter_code
_entity_poly.pdbx_strand_id
1 'polypeptide(L)'
;MIKYILKLTAVLSLSACAFSSSLDYTGSYTGDCYQLLKPSVLYKGWCANLSSSISTAGSCLGVQSLPIQAYDKEKSILNSFAQYQSDKEFWNEKLFGTSLSSSKYALVDKISANTQLQITNVIKKQWGTDGYFWAVRAKLLTGEYKGSVVTLPTYKFHLGNAWTKRPSTENFYLDSFYVKSCDAVVE
;
A
#
# COMPACT_ATOMS: atom_id res chain seq x y z
N MET A 1 26.84 -11.54 58.71
CA MET A 1 27.29 -11.91 57.36
C MET A 1 26.35 -13.03 56.90
N ILE A 2 25.46 -12.92 55.92
CA ILE A 2 25.45 -12.24 54.62
C ILE A 2 23.98 -11.87 54.33
N LYS A 3 23.71 -10.58 54.14
CA LYS A 3 22.36 -10.02 53.99
C LYS A 3 22.23 -9.26 52.66
N TYR A 4 22.80 -9.77 51.57
CA TYR A 4 22.84 -9.07 50.27
C TYR A 4 22.96 -10.03 49.08
N ILE A 5 21.97 -10.89 48.84
CA ILE A 5 21.87 -11.60 47.55
C ILE A 5 20.40 -11.68 47.14
N LEU A 6 19.75 -10.54 46.91
CA LEU A 6 18.39 -10.54 46.35
C LEU A 6 17.97 -9.19 45.77
N LYS A 7 18.82 -8.55 44.96
CA LYS A 7 18.42 -7.39 44.13
C LYS A 7 19.29 -7.30 42.87
N LEU A 8 19.25 -8.31 41.99
CA LEU A 8 19.89 -8.17 40.67
C LEU A 8 19.30 -9.10 39.60
N THR A 9 17.97 -9.23 39.56
CA THR A 9 17.26 -9.92 38.47
C THR A 9 15.98 -9.15 38.10
N ALA A 10 16.12 -7.86 37.81
CA ALA A 10 15.00 -7.02 37.36
C ALA A 10 15.39 -6.05 36.23
N VAL A 11 16.36 -6.41 35.38
CA VAL A 11 16.78 -5.57 34.23
C VAL A 11 17.05 -6.41 32.97
N LEU A 12 16.25 -7.45 32.70
CA LEU A 12 16.40 -8.24 31.47
C LEU A 12 15.07 -8.56 30.74
N SER A 13 13.95 -8.00 31.16
CA SER A 13 12.62 -8.29 30.56
C SER A 13 12.07 -7.17 29.67
N LEU A 14 12.89 -6.25 29.17
CA LEU A 14 12.44 -5.12 28.33
C LEU A 14 13.05 -5.04 26.92
N SER A 15 13.80 -6.05 26.48
CA SER A 15 14.34 -6.09 25.11
C SER A 15 13.82 -7.27 24.29
N ALA A 16 12.55 -7.64 24.47
CA ALA A 16 11.80 -8.23 23.38
C ALA A 16 11.40 -7.09 22.43
N CYS A 17 12.37 -6.47 21.77
CA CYS A 17 12.10 -5.82 20.50
C CYS A 17 11.52 -6.94 19.63
N ALA A 18 10.20 -6.94 19.45
CA ALA A 18 9.55 -7.83 18.52
C ALA A 18 10.26 -7.62 17.19
N PHE A 19 11.10 -8.57 16.79
CA PHE A 19 11.67 -8.62 15.47
C PHE A 19 10.47 -8.57 14.53
N SER A 20 10.32 -7.44 13.82
CA SER A 20 9.25 -7.25 12.86
C SER A 20 9.47 -8.27 11.75
N SER A 21 8.87 -9.46 11.88
CA SER A 21 9.06 -10.51 10.90
C SER A 21 8.22 -10.17 9.68
N SER A 22 8.89 -9.89 8.57
CA SER A 22 8.22 -9.90 7.27
C SER A 22 8.14 -11.35 6.80
N LEU A 23 6.94 -11.81 6.45
CA LEU A 23 6.73 -13.10 5.81
C LEU A 23 6.53 -12.88 4.32
N ASP A 24 7.36 -13.52 3.50
CA ASP A 24 7.30 -13.41 2.05
C ASP A 24 6.38 -14.48 1.47
N TYR A 25 5.31 -14.05 0.81
CA TYR A 25 4.35 -14.90 0.11
C TYR A 25 4.46 -14.74 -1.42
N THR A 26 5.48 -14.03 -1.90
CA THR A 26 5.67 -13.71 -3.32
C THR A 26 5.58 -14.97 -4.18
N GLY A 27 6.20 -16.09 -3.79
CA GLY A 27 6.16 -17.34 -4.56
C GLY A 27 4.76 -17.92 -4.81
N SER A 28 3.76 -17.61 -3.97
CA SER A 28 2.40 -18.13 -4.12
C SER A 28 1.53 -17.31 -5.08
N TYR A 29 1.93 -16.07 -5.40
CA TYR A 29 1.09 -15.12 -6.15
C TYR A 29 1.85 -14.43 -7.28
N THR A 30 3.16 -14.65 -7.42
CA THR A 30 3.94 -14.04 -8.50
C THR A 30 3.44 -14.55 -9.83
N GLY A 31 3.21 -13.61 -10.75
CA GLY A 31 2.68 -13.94 -12.07
C GLY A 31 1.16 -13.80 -12.16
N ASP A 32 0.45 -13.77 -11.03
CA ASP A 32 -1.00 -13.57 -11.01
C ASP A 32 -1.35 -12.27 -11.72
N CYS A 33 -2.17 -12.39 -12.76
CA CYS A 33 -2.60 -11.28 -13.58
C CYS A 33 -3.98 -10.81 -13.15
N TYR A 34 -4.13 -9.50 -13.00
CA TYR A 34 -5.39 -8.84 -12.72
C TYR A 34 -5.64 -7.69 -13.70
N GLN A 35 -6.91 -7.40 -13.95
CA GLN A 35 -7.37 -6.28 -14.73
C GLN A 35 -8.11 -5.29 -13.81
N LEU A 36 -7.78 -4.01 -13.91
CA LEU A 36 -8.52 -2.95 -13.20
C LEU A 36 -9.95 -2.85 -13.72
N LEU A 37 -10.91 -2.83 -12.80
CA LEU A 37 -12.33 -2.63 -13.12
C LEU A 37 -12.74 -1.16 -13.12
N LYS A 38 -11.89 -0.27 -12.58
CA LYS A 38 -12.20 1.14 -12.41
C LYS A 38 -11.13 2.05 -12.97
N PRO A 39 -11.50 3.25 -13.46
CA PRO A 39 -10.55 4.33 -13.65
C PRO A 39 -9.76 4.53 -12.35
N SER A 40 -8.46 4.73 -12.50
CA SER A 40 -7.53 4.85 -11.39
C SER A 40 -6.57 6.00 -11.61
N VAL A 41 -5.75 6.31 -10.62
CA VAL A 41 -4.67 7.28 -10.72
C VAL A 41 -3.37 6.67 -10.26
N LEU A 42 -2.28 7.07 -10.91
CA LEU A 42 -0.94 6.94 -10.38
C LEU A 42 -0.69 8.03 -9.36
N TYR A 43 0.01 7.68 -8.30
CA TYR A 43 0.51 8.65 -7.35
C TYR A 43 1.95 8.34 -6.95
N LYS A 44 2.74 9.38 -6.72
CA LYS A 44 3.98 9.28 -5.94
C LYS A 44 3.63 9.46 -4.48
N GLY A 45 4.23 8.66 -3.60
CA GLY A 45 3.96 8.73 -2.17
C GLY A 45 4.88 7.81 -1.39
N TRP A 46 4.56 7.61 -0.11
CA TRP A 46 5.23 6.60 0.71
C TRP A 46 4.50 5.28 0.66
N CYS A 47 5.27 4.20 0.60
CA CYS A 47 4.78 2.85 0.84
C CYS A 47 5.79 2.04 1.63
N ALA A 48 5.42 0.81 1.97
CA ALA A 48 6.31 -0.13 2.63
C ALA A 48 7.59 -0.36 1.78
N ASN A 49 8.75 -0.15 2.40
CA ASN A 49 10.01 -0.50 1.80
C ASN A 49 10.20 -2.03 1.87
N LEU A 50 10.10 -2.71 0.73
CA LEU A 50 10.20 -4.17 0.67
C LEU A 50 11.64 -4.69 0.66
N SER A 51 12.65 -3.85 0.42
CA SER A 51 14.06 -4.27 0.45
C SER A 51 14.69 -4.23 1.84
N SER A 52 14.00 -3.66 2.82
CA SER A 52 14.46 -3.61 4.21
C SER A 52 13.85 -4.73 5.03
N SER A 53 14.69 -5.38 5.84
CA SER A 53 14.30 -6.34 6.88
C SER A 53 13.53 -5.68 8.03
N ILE A 54 13.64 -4.34 8.15
CA ILE A 54 12.89 -3.54 9.10
C ILE A 54 11.72 -2.89 8.37
N SER A 55 10.57 -2.83 9.04
CA SER A 55 9.39 -2.12 8.54
C SER A 55 9.61 -0.62 8.50
N THR A 56 10.11 -0.16 7.36
CA THR A 56 10.34 1.25 7.03
C THR A 56 9.48 1.62 5.83
N ALA A 57 9.22 2.91 5.69
CA ALA A 57 8.57 3.43 4.49
C ALA A 57 9.64 3.92 3.50
N GLY A 58 9.33 3.89 2.22
CA GLY A 58 10.14 4.49 1.15
C GLY A 58 9.26 5.17 0.11
N SER A 59 9.87 6.03 -0.71
CA SER A 59 9.15 6.63 -1.84
C SER A 59 8.86 5.58 -2.90
N CYS A 60 7.67 5.62 -3.47
CA CYS A 60 7.27 4.74 -4.56
C CYS A 60 6.15 5.33 -5.41
N LEU A 61 5.94 4.68 -6.54
CA LEU A 61 4.75 4.86 -7.36
C LEU A 61 3.66 3.90 -6.85
N GLY A 62 2.45 4.41 -6.69
CA GLY A 62 1.27 3.64 -6.31
C GLY A 62 0.12 3.85 -7.28
N VAL A 63 -0.86 2.96 -7.23
CA VAL A 63 -2.13 3.09 -7.95
C VAL A 63 -3.25 3.27 -6.93
N GLN A 64 -4.27 4.06 -7.24
CA GLN A 64 -5.51 4.12 -6.46
C GLN A 64 -6.72 4.22 -7.39
N SER A 65 -7.74 3.40 -7.16
CA SER A 65 -9.01 3.51 -7.91
C SER A 65 -9.77 4.76 -7.53
N LEU A 66 -10.41 5.38 -8.53
CA LEU A 66 -11.39 6.43 -8.36
C LEU A 66 -12.80 5.82 -8.12
N PRO A 67 -13.70 6.54 -7.43
CA PRO A 67 -13.46 7.81 -6.74
C PRO A 67 -12.60 7.65 -5.47
N ILE A 68 -11.90 8.71 -5.08
CA ILE A 68 -11.09 8.77 -3.85
C ILE A 68 -11.79 9.69 -2.85
N GLN A 69 -12.12 9.15 -1.68
CA GLN A 69 -12.58 9.96 -0.56
C GLN A 69 -11.37 10.50 0.19
N ALA A 70 -11.29 11.82 0.31
CA ALA A 70 -10.23 12.53 1.02
C ALA A 70 -10.29 12.30 2.54
N TYR A 71 -9.18 12.56 3.22
CA TYR A 71 -9.04 12.46 4.68
C TYR A 71 -9.50 13.73 5.41
N ASP A 72 -10.22 14.62 4.73
CA ASP A 72 -10.75 15.85 5.30
C ASP A 72 -12.07 15.63 6.07
N LYS A 73 -12.43 16.61 6.90
CA LYS A 73 -13.67 16.54 7.71
C LYS A 73 -14.93 16.41 6.86
N GLU A 74 -14.92 17.01 5.68
CA GLU A 74 -16.06 17.04 4.75
C GLU A 74 -16.15 15.77 3.91
N LYS A 75 -15.12 14.90 3.95
CA LYS A 75 -15.03 13.68 3.16
C LYS A 75 -15.20 13.96 1.67
N SER A 76 -14.50 14.98 1.19
CA SER A 76 -14.52 15.42 -0.20
C SER A 76 -14.19 14.25 -1.13
N ILE A 77 -14.88 14.14 -2.26
CA ILE A 77 -14.74 13.01 -3.18
C ILE A 77 -14.11 13.48 -4.48
N LEU A 78 -12.89 12.99 -4.77
CA LEU A 78 -12.23 13.16 -6.06
C LEU A 78 -12.74 12.08 -7.03
N ASN A 79 -13.47 12.50 -8.06
CA ASN A 79 -14.09 11.57 -9.02
C ASN A 79 -13.22 11.31 -10.26
N SER A 80 -12.31 12.21 -10.60
CA SER A 80 -11.47 12.07 -11.79
C SER A 80 -10.12 12.76 -11.66
N PHE A 81 -9.14 12.32 -12.46
CA PHE A 81 -7.85 13.01 -12.54
C PHE A 81 -7.96 14.41 -13.17
N ALA A 82 -8.93 14.65 -14.06
CA ALA A 82 -9.18 15.98 -14.61
C ALA A 82 -9.63 16.97 -13.50
N GLN A 83 -10.45 16.50 -12.57
CA GLN A 83 -10.85 17.29 -11.39
C GLN A 83 -9.66 17.60 -10.48
N TYR A 84 -8.69 16.68 -10.37
CA TYR A 84 -7.43 16.95 -9.68
C TYR A 84 -6.62 18.04 -10.41
N GLN A 85 -6.53 17.97 -11.74
CA GLN A 85 -5.77 18.94 -12.52
C GLN A 85 -6.40 20.34 -12.50
N SER A 86 -7.73 20.44 -12.46
CA SER A 86 -8.43 21.73 -12.46
C SER A 86 -8.20 22.53 -11.19
N ASP A 87 -7.94 21.86 -10.06
CA ASP A 87 -7.65 22.51 -8.77
C ASP A 87 -6.67 21.68 -7.95
N LYS A 88 -5.43 21.66 -8.41
CA LYS A 88 -4.37 20.81 -7.85
C LYS A 88 -4.05 21.15 -6.40
N GLU A 89 -4.07 22.43 -6.05
CA GLU A 89 -3.73 22.89 -4.70
C GLU A 89 -4.80 22.45 -3.69
N PHE A 90 -6.08 22.67 -4.01
CA PHE A 90 -7.20 22.18 -3.22
C PHE A 90 -7.09 20.66 -3.00
N TRP A 91 -6.94 19.88 -4.07
CA TRP A 91 -6.92 18.42 -3.93
C TRP A 91 -5.67 17.90 -3.23
N ASN A 92 -4.51 18.53 -3.40
CA ASN A 92 -3.33 18.18 -2.63
C ASN A 92 -3.55 18.40 -1.14
N GLU A 93 -4.16 19.52 -0.76
CA GLU A 93 -4.53 19.78 0.63
C GLU A 93 -5.52 18.74 1.15
N LYS A 94 -6.59 18.45 0.40
CA LYS A 94 -7.62 17.50 0.82
C LYS A 94 -7.09 16.06 0.93
N LEU A 95 -6.27 15.61 -0.02
CA LEU A 95 -5.78 14.23 -0.07
C LEU A 95 -4.55 13.98 0.81
N PHE A 96 -3.67 14.96 0.95
CA PHE A 96 -2.34 14.77 1.56
C PHE A 96 -2.11 15.67 2.78
N GLY A 97 -2.98 16.65 3.03
CA GLY A 97 -2.86 17.64 4.10
C GLY A 97 -1.86 18.75 3.80
N THR A 98 -1.68 19.64 4.77
CA THR A 98 -0.82 20.84 4.66
C THR A 98 0.60 20.67 5.24
N SER A 99 0.93 19.47 5.74
CA SER A 99 2.23 19.22 6.37
C SER A 99 3.39 19.15 5.36
N LEU A 100 4.63 19.43 5.78
CA LEU A 100 5.82 19.28 4.91
C LEU A 100 5.95 17.87 4.30
N SER A 101 5.38 16.84 4.93
CA SER A 101 5.31 15.48 4.37
C SER A 101 4.35 15.33 3.18
N SER A 102 3.36 16.22 3.02
CA SER A 102 2.43 16.20 1.89
C SER A 102 3.11 16.52 0.56
N SER A 103 4.19 17.31 0.58
CA SER A 103 5.06 17.57 -0.59
C SER A 103 5.65 16.31 -1.22
N LYS A 104 5.66 15.19 -0.47
CA LYS A 104 6.16 13.89 -0.92
C LYS A 104 5.09 13.06 -1.64
N TYR A 105 3.85 13.54 -1.65
CA TYR A 105 2.73 12.93 -2.35
C TYR A 105 2.29 13.80 -3.53
N ALA A 106 1.94 13.15 -4.63
CA ALA A 106 1.34 13.81 -5.78
C ALA A 106 0.60 12.79 -6.62
N LEU A 107 -0.58 13.14 -7.14
CA LEU A 107 -1.17 12.39 -8.24
C LEU A 107 -0.37 12.71 -9.52
N VAL A 108 0.04 11.68 -10.22
CA VAL A 108 0.93 11.76 -11.38
C VAL A 108 0.11 11.74 -12.66
N ASP A 109 -0.76 10.75 -12.81
CA ASP A 109 -1.56 10.59 -14.02
C ASP A 109 -2.79 9.71 -13.80
N LYS A 110 -3.68 9.67 -14.78
CA LYS A 110 -4.78 8.71 -14.87
C LYS A 110 -4.29 7.35 -15.36
N ILE A 111 -4.95 6.31 -14.90
CA ILE A 111 -4.89 4.95 -15.43
C ILE A 111 -6.29 4.57 -15.85
N SER A 112 -6.43 4.04 -17.07
CA SER A 112 -7.72 3.58 -17.56
C SER A 112 -8.18 2.34 -16.80
N ALA A 113 -9.50 2.19 -16.69
CA ALA A 113 -10.08 0.87 -16.50
C ALA A 113 -9.54 -0.09 -17.59
N ASN A 114 -9.55 -1.38 -17.30
CA ASN A 114 -8.99 -2.44 -18.14
C ASN A 114 -7.46 -2.51 -18.24
N THR A 115 -6.73 -1.64 -17.53
CA THR A 115 -5.28 -1.81 -17.39
C THR A 115 -5.00 -3.11 -16.67
N GLN A 116 -4.11 -3.92 -17.23
CA GLN A 116 -3.68 -5.18 -16.65
C GLN A 116 -2.44 -4.96 -15.79
N LEU A 117 -2.36 -5.70 -14.68
CA LEU A 117 -1.28 -5.67 -13.72
C LEU A 117 -0.92 -7.10 -13.32
N GLN A 118 0.38 -7.35 -13.15
CA GLN A 118 0.90 -8.64 -12.71
C GLN A 118 1.52 -8.50 -11.33
N ILE A 119 1.13 -9.36 -10.39
CA ILE A 119 1.73 -9.37 -9.06
C ILE A 119 3.21 -9.77 -9.14
N THR A 120 4.04 -8.98 -8.47
CA THR A 120 5.50 -9.15 -8.42
C THR A 120 6.02 -9.36 -7.01
N ASN A 121 5.32 -8.84 -5.99
CA ASN A 121 5.63 -9.11 -4.59
C ASN A 121 4.36 -9.14 -3.75
N VAL A 122 4.29 -10.07 -2.80
CA VAL A 122 3.28 -10.12 -1.74
C VAL A 122 3.98 -10.40 -0.43
N ILE A 123 4.09 -9.40 0.43
CA ILE A 123 4.80 -9.50 1.71
C ILE A 123 3.85 -9.14 2.84
N LYS A 124 3.73 -10.02 3.83
CA LYS A 124 3.06 -9.70 5.08
C LYS A 124 4.06 -8.98 6.00
N LYS A 125 3.84 -7.70 6.27
CA LYS A 125 4.72 -6.87 7.13
C LYS A 125 4.01 -6.45 8.40
N GLN A 126 4.75 -6.39 9.51
CA GLN A 126 4.28 -5.79 10.77
C GLN A 126 4.55 -4.27 10.76
N TRP A 127 3.62 -3.45 11.23
CA TRP A 127 3.81 -2.00 11.31
C TRP A 127 3.51 -1.47 12.72
N GLY A 128 4.54 -1.30 13.54
CA GLY A 128 4.39 -0.82 14.91
C GLY A 128 3.32 -1.60 15.69
N THR A 129 2.44 -0.88 16.37
CA THR A 129 1.30 -1.44 17.12
C THR A 129 0.08 -1.76 16.25
N ASP A 130 0.07 -1.37 14.97
CA ASP A 130 -1.08 -1.59 14.06
C ASP A 130 -1.22 -3.05 13.64
N GLY A 131 -0.20 -3.87 13.91
CA GLY A 131 -0.15 -5.29 13.57
C GLY A 131 0.32 -5.52 12.14
N TYR A 132 -0.09 -6.65 11.56
CA TYR A 132 0.32 -7.05 10.23
C TYR A 132 -0.57 -6.42 9.14
N PHE A 133 0.02 -6.20 7.97
CA PHE A 133 -0.67 -5.78 6.75
C PHE A 133 0.00 -6.45 5.53
N TRP A 134 -0.74 -6.55 4.43
CA TRP A 134 -0.17 -6.96 3.14
C TRP A 134 0.52 -5.76 2.49
N ALA A 135 1.73 -5.96 1.98
CA ALA A 135 2.43 -5.01 1.14
C ALA A 135 2.62 -5.66 -0.23
N VAL A 136 2.07 -5.03 -1.27
CA VAL A 136 1.87 -5.66 -2.57
C VAL A 136 2.42 -4.76 -3.66
N ARG A 137 3.23 -5.35 -4.54
CA ARG A 137 3.71 -4.69 -5.76
C ARG A 137 3.21 -5.42 -6.98
N ALA A 138 2.87 -4.65 -8.01
CA ALA A 138 2.50 -5.16 -9.31
C ALA A 138 3.23 -4.42 -10.43
N LYS A 139 3.45 -5.09 -11.54
CA LYS A 139 3.94 -4.48 -12.79
C LYS A 139 2.75 -4.21 -13.70
N LEU A 140 2.65 -2.99 -14.24
CA LEU A 140 1.64 -2.67 -15.25
C LEU A 140 1.98 -3.38 -16.56
N LEU A 141 1.05 -4.13 -17.12
CA LEU A 141 1.23 -4.91 -18.35
C LEU A 141 0.72 -4.20 -19.61
N THR A 142 -0.26 -3.30 -19.44
CA THR A 142 -0.90 -2.55 -20.53
C THR A 142 -1.01 -1.06 -20.20
N GLY A 143 -1.42 -0.26 -21.18
CA GLY A 143 -1.57 1.20 -21.05
C GLY A 143 -0.25 1.96 -21.19
N GLU A 144 -0.33 3.27 -21.01
CA GLU A 144 0.78 4.23 -21.18
C GLU A 144 1.97 3.94 -20.25
N TYR A 145 1.69 3.46 -19.04
CA TYR A 145 2.67 3.20 -18.00
C TYR A 145 3.15 1.74 -17.96
N LYS A 146 2.95 0.99 -19.05
CA LYS A 146 3.40 -0.40 -19.18
C LYS A 146 4.87 -0.55 -18.77
N GLY A 147 5.14 -1.59 -17.98
CA GLY A 147 6.46 -1.90 -17.44
C GLY A 147 6.74 -1.30 -16.07
N SER A 148 6.00 -0.26 -15.66
CA SER A 148 6.18 0.37 -14.35
C SER A 148 5.78 -0.56 -13.20
N VAL A 149 6.56 -0.54 -12.13
CA VAL A 149 6.22 -1.22 -10.87
C VAL A 149 5.50 -0.26 -9.94
N VAL A 150 4.33 -0.67 -9.47
CA VAL A 150 3.44 0.11 -8.62
C VAL A 150 3.12 -0.64 -7.34
N THR A 151 2.94 0.10 -6.26
CA THR A 151 2.33 -0.42 -5.02
C THR A 151 0.81 -0.40 -5.16
N LEU A 152 0.16 -1.49 -4.78
CA LEU A 152 -1.31 -1.55 -4.75
C LEU A 152 -1.85 -0.99 -3.43
N PRO A 153 -3.08 -0.44 -3.39
CA PRO A 153 -3.72 0.03 -2.16
C PRO A 153 -3.88 -1.09 -1.14
N THR A 154 -3.17 -1.00 -0.04
CA THR A 154 -3.31 -1.96 1.06
C THR A 154 -3.84 -1.26 2.30
N TYR A 155 -4.22 -2.05 3.31
CA TYR A 155 -4.79 -1.49 4.54
C TYR A 155 -3.95 -0.35 5.15
N LYS A 156 -2.63 -0.38 5.00
CA LYS A 156 -1.75 0.65 5.58
C LYS A 156 -1.38 1.79 4.63
N PHE A 157 -1.21 1.49 3.34
CA PHE A 157 -0.77 2.46 2.33
C PHE A 157 -1.79 2.51 1.20
N HIS A 158 -2.63 3.53 1.23
CA HIS A 158 -3.67 3.82 0.24
C HIS A 158 -3.99 5.31 0.30
N LEU A 159 -4.61 5.85 -0.76
CA LEU A 159 -5.15 7.22 -0.75
C LEU A 159 -6.67 7.26 -0.59
N GLY A 160 -7.34 6.13 -0.78
CA GLY A 160 -8.79 5.99 -0.64
C GLY A 160 -9.14 4.63 -0.05
N ASN A 161 -9.89 3.80 -0.76
CA ASN A 161 -10.16 2.45 -0.27
C ASN A 161 -8.97 1.51 -0.51
N ALA A 162 -8.64 0.72 0.50
CA ALA A 162 -7.70 -0.40 0.38
C ALA A 162 -8.34 -1.53 -0.45
N TRP A 163 -7.51 -2.25 -1.22
CA TRP A 163 -7.94 -3.41 -2.01
C TRP A 163 -7.69 -4.73 -1.27
N THR A 164 -6.91 -4.69 -0.18
CA THR A 164 -6.59 -5.84 0.66
C THR A 164 -7.10 -5.63 2.08
N LYS A 165 -7.61 -6.68 2.72
CA LYS A 165 -7.91 -6.67 4.15
C LYS A 165 -6.64 -6.82 5.00
N ARG A 166 -6.76 -6.63 6.31
CA ARG A 166 -5.70 -7.01 7.26
C ARG A 166 -5.54 -8.55 7.26
N PRO A 167 -4.32 -9.09 7.38
CA PRO A 167 -4.09 -10.52 7.58
C PRO A 167 -4.46 -10.90 9.03
N SER A 168 -5.74 -11.16 9.28
CA SER A 168 -6.23 -11.69 10.56
C SER A 168 -6.05 -13.21 10.66
N THR A 169 -6.41 -13.94 9.60
CA THR A 169 -6.17 -15.38 9.37
C THR A 169 -6.35 -15.78 7.89
N GLU A 170 -6.74 -14.83 7.03
CA GLU A 170 -7.11 -15.06 5.63
C GLU A 170 -5.88 -15.04 4.71
N ASN A 171 -5.93 -15.81 3.62
CA ASN A 171 -4.95 -15.74 2.54
C ASN A 171 -4.99 -14.35 1.88
N PHE A 172 -3.91 -13.99 1.19
CA PHE A 172 -3.88 -12.75 0.42
C PHE A 172 -4.97 -12.80 -0.67
N TYR A 173 -5.70 -11.70 -0.80
CA TYR A 173 -6.76 -11.52 -1.78
C TYR A 173 -6.88 -10.03 -2.13
N LEU A 174 -7.15 -9.76 -3.40
CA LEU A 174 -7.51 -8.44 -3.91
C LEU A 174 -9.03 -8.38 -4.12
N ASP A 175 -9.65 -7.35 -3.56
CA ASP A 175 -11.09 -7.14 -3.63
C ASP A 175 -11.59 -7.04 -5.08
N SER A 176 -12.50 -7.96 -5.43
CA SER A 176 -13.15 -8.06 -6.74
C SER A 176 -13.91 -6.81 -7.18
N PHE A 177 -14.15 -5.85 -6.28
CA PHE A 177 -14.72 -4.56 -6.64
C PHE A 177 -13.74 -3.65 -7.40
N TYR A 178 -12.43 -3.86 -7.24
CA TYR A 178 -11.40 -3.03 -7.89
C TYR A 178 -10.69 -3.76 -9.03
N VAL A 179 -10.56 -5.08 -8.92
CA VAL A 179 -9.82 -5.88 -9.89
C VAL A 179 -10.56 -7.19 -10.20
N LYS A 180 -10.32 -7.75 -11.37
CA LYS A 180 -10.67 -9.15 -11.69
C LYS A 180 -9.43 -9.88 -12.17
N SER A 181 -9.35 -11.20 -12.00
CA SER A 181 -8.28 -11.97 -12.64
C SER A 181 -8.34 -11.77 -14.16
N CYS A 182 -7.17 -11.70 -14.81
CA CYS A 182 -7.12 -11.71 -16.27
C CYS A 182 -7.67 -13.05 -16.77
N ASP A 183 -8.36 -13.02 -17.90
CA ASP A 183 -8.69 -14.26 -18.61
C ASP A 183 -7.37 -14.96 -18.96
N ALA A 184 -7.33 -16.30 -18.82
CA ALA A 184 -6.18 -17.06 -19.27
C ALA A 184 -5.95 -16.71 -20.73
N VAL A 185 -4.75 -16.24 -21.07
CA VAL A 185 -4.36 -16.11 -22.47
C VAL A 185 -4.37 -17.53 -23.00
N VAL A 186 -5.40 -17.87 -23.78
CA VAL A 186 -5.34 -19.05 -24.65
C VAL A 186 -4.23 -18.71 -25.64
N GLU A 187 -3.05 -19.29 -25.43
CA GLU A 187 -1.96 -19.25 -26.40
C GLU A 187 -2.41 -19.79 -27.76
#